data_AF-A0A6H1KBV4-F1
#
_entry.id   AF-A0A6H1KBV4-F1
#
_cell.length_a   1.000
_cell.length_b   1.000
_cell.length_c   1.000
_cell.angle_alpha   90.00
_cell.angle_beta   90.00
_cell.angle_gamma   90.00
#
_symmetry.space_group_name_H-M   'P 1'
#
loop_
_entity.id
_entity.type
_entity.pdbx_description
1 polymer ?
#
loop_
_entity_poly.entity_id
_entity_poly.type
_entity_poly.pdbx_seq_one_letter_code
_entity_poly.pdbx_strand_id
1 'polypeptide(L)'
;MRLLPWSTPDDRPCFLITDGEGGPVSDLADSIEQMQLGIGEELLRYARAMHADPKVPDREFRFLSRRLAEALGDALRVARN
;
A
#
# COMPACT_ATOMS: atom_id res chain seq x y z
N MET A 1 -1.81 -17.32 -12.09
CA MET A 1 -1.97 -15.89 -12.45
C MET A 1 -1.96 -15.11 -11.16
N ARG A 2 -1.18 -14.01 -11.12
CA ARG A 2 -0.96 -13.19 -9.93
C ARG A 2 -1.45 -11.76 -10.19
N LEU A 3 -2.04 -11.10 -9.19
CA LEU A 3 -2.36 -9.66 -9.26
C LEU A 3 -1.10 -8.85 -8.93
N LEU A 4 -0.76 -7.85 -9.72
CA LEU A 4 0.42 -7.03 -9.43
C LEU A 4 0.06 -5.88 -8.47
N PRO A 5 1.01 -5.44 -7.61
CA PRO A 5 0.77 -4.39 -6.63
C PRO A 5 0.64 -2.99 -7.27
N TRP A 6 0.81 -2.87 -8.59
CA TRP A 6 0.55 -1.67 -9.37
C TRP A 6 -0.68 -1.84 -10.29
N SER A 7 -1.22 -0.70 -10.73
CA SER A 7 -2.26 -0.62 -11.75
C SER A 7 -1.66 -0.21 -13.10
N THR A 8 -2.43 -0.36 -14.17
CA THR A 8 -2.13 0.29 -15.44
C THR A 8 -2.29 1.82 -15.32
N PRO A 9 -1.82 2.62 -16.30
CA PRO A 9 -2.05 4.07 -16.29
C PRO A 9 -3.54 4.48 -16.23
N ASP A 10 -4.45 3.61 -16.68
CA ASP A 10 -5.91 3.80 -16.59
C ASP A 10 -6.49 3.38 -15.23
N ASP A 11 -5.64 3.14 -14.22
CA ASP A 11 -6.00 2.63 -12.90
C ASP A 11 -6.72 1.27 -12.90
N ARG A 12 -6.43 0.43 -13.92
CA ARG A 12 -6.99 -0.93 -13.99
C ARG A 12 -6.07 -1.96 -13.34
N PRO A 13 -6.62 -3.05 -12.74
CA PRO A 13 -5.83 -4.16 -12.23
C PRO A 13 -4.89 -4.74 -13.30
N CYS A 14 -3.65 -5.02 -12.91
CA CYS A 14 -2.65 -5.62 -13.78
C CYS A 14 -2.33 -7.03 -13.30
N PHE A 15 -2.27 -8.01 -14.20
CA PHE A 15 -2.06 -9.41 -13.86
C PHE A 15 -0.84 -9.99 -14.55
N LEU A 16 -0.09 -10.82 -13.83
CA LEU A 16 1.01 -11.62 -14.35
C LEU A 16 0.57 -13.07 -14.56
N ILE A 17 0.78 -13.59 -15.77
CA ILE A 17 0.69 -15.02 -16.04
C ILE A 17 2.05 -15.64 -15.69
N THR A 18 2.06 -16.49 -14.67
CA THR A 18 3.25 -17.16 -14.13
C THR A 18 2.82 -18.55 -13.65
N ASP A 19 3.75 -19.49 -13.69
CA ASP A 19 3.66 -20.84 -13.12
C ASP A 19 3.89 -20.87 -11.60
N GLY A 20 4.29 -19.75 -10.99
CA GLY A 20 4.53 -19.63 -9.57
C GLY A 20 5.96 -19.91 -9.13
N GLU A 21 6.89 -20.20 -10.07
CA GLU A 21 8.30 -20.47 -9.75
C GLU A 21 9.15 -19.19 -9.58
N GLY A 22 8.51 -18.03 -9.39
CA GLY A 22 9.18 -16.74 -9.24
C GLY A 22 9.56 -16.11 -10.58
N GLY A 23 10.56 -15.22 -10.56
CA GLY A 23 11.10 -14.54 -11.74
C GLY A 23 11.06 -13.01 -11.62
N PRO A 24 11.72 -12.27 -12.54
CA PRO A 24 12.03 -10.86 -12.34
C PRO A 24 10.84 -9.95 -12.03
N VAL A 25 9.67 -10.25 -12.62
CA VAL A 25 8.44 -9.48 -12.37
C VAL A 25 7.80 -9.85 -11.03
N SER A 26 7.88 -11.13 -10.64
CA SER A 26 7.42 -11.60 -9.33
C SER A 26 8.30 -11.01 -8.21
N ASP A 27 9.62 -11.01 -8.38
CA ASP A 27 10.57 -10.45 -7.40
C ASP A 27 10.38 -8.93 -7.25
N LEU A 28 10.09 -8.24 -8.36
CA LEU A 28 9.74 -6.82 -8.34
C LEU A 28 8.40 -6.58 -7.64
N ALA A 29 7.40 -7.45 -7.88
CA ALA A 29 6.12 -7.40 -7.17
C ALA A 29 6.33 -7.55 -5.67
N ASP A 30 7.06 -8.57 -5.23
CA ASP A 30 7.34 -8.80 -3.81
C ASP A 30 8.07 -7.60 -3.19
N SER A 31 9.04 -7.01 -3.90
CA SER A 31 9.77 -5.82 -3.42
C SER A 31 8.86 -4.60 -3.24
N ILE A 32 7.93 -4.37 -4.17
CA ILE A 32 6.97 -3.26 -4.10
C ILE A 32 5.94 -3.50 -2.99
N GLU A 33 5.46 -4.74 -2.81
CA GLU A 33 4.55 -5.10 -1.72
C GLU A 33 5.19 -4.84 -0.35
N GLN A 34 6.46 -5.24 -0.17
CA GLN A 34 7.20 -4.95 1.06
C GLN A 34 7.33 -3.44 1.31
N MET A 35 7.62 -2.67 0.26
CA MET A 35 7.68 -1.21 0.37
C MET A 35 6.33 -0.60 0.77
N GLN A 36 5.23 -1.04 0.15
CA GLN A 36 3.87 -0.58 0.46
C GLN A 36 3.49 -0.88 1.91
N LEU A 37 3.79 -2.09 2.41
CA LEU A 37 3.55 -2.45 3.79
C LEU A 37 4.37 -1.58 4.76
N GLY A 38 5.64 -1.33 4.46
CA GLY A 38 6.48 -0.41 5.25
C GLY A 38 5.94 1.02 5.29
N ILE A 39 5.41 1.54 4.18
CA ILE A 39 4.71 2.84 4.15
C ILE A 39 3.47 2.81 5.05
N GLY A 40 2.70 1.73 5.01
CA GLY A 40 1.53 1.53 5.88
C GLY A 40 1.89 1.55 7.37
N GLU A 41 2.95 0.86 7.76
CA GLU A 41 3.45 0.85 9.15
C GLU A 41 3.82 2.26 9.64
N GLU A 42 4.52 3.03 8.80
CA GLU A 42 4.91 4.40 9.09
C GLU A 42 3.71 5.33 9.25
N LEU A 43 2.72 5.23 8.36
CA LEU A 43 1.48 6.00 8.46
C LEU A 43 0.69 5.64 9.73
N LEU A 44 0.63 4.37 10.10
CA LEU A 44 0.00 3.93 11.36
C LEU A 44 0.75 4.50 12.58
N ARG A 45 2.08 4.58 12.54
CA ARG A 45 2.89 5.21 13.59
C ARG A 45 2.54 6.69 13.73
N TYR A 46 2.45 7.44 12.62
CA TYR A 46 2.02 8.84 12.65
C TYR A 46 0.58 9.01 13.16
N ALA A 47 -0.34 8.12 12.76
CA ALA A 47 -1.72 8.15 13.25
C ALA A 47 -1.83 8.02 14.76
N ARG A 48 -1.09 7.07 15.34
CA ARG A 48 -1.03 6.86 16.79
C ARG A 48 -0.46 8.09 17.51
N ALA A 49 0.59 8.69 16.96
CA ALA A 49 1.17 9.91 17.51
C ALA A 49 0.19 11.10 17.46
N MET A 50 -0.50 11.30 16.35
CA MET A 50 -1.46 12.40 16.20
C MET A 50 -2.68 12.24 17.10
N HIS A 51 -3.17 11.01 17.32
CA HIS A 51 -4.26 10.78 18.28
C HIS A 51 -3.88 11.11 19.72
N ALA A 52 -2.59 11.09 20.07
CA ALA A 52 -2.10 11.47 21.39
C ALA A 52 -1.92 13.00 21.57
N ASP A 53 -1.91 13.78 20.49
CA ASP A 53 -1.74 15.23 20.53
C ASP A 53 -3.01 15.99 20.09
N PRO A 54 -3.76 16.58 21.05
CA PRO A 54 -5.00 17.31 20.75
C PRO A 54 -4.78 18.63 20.00
N LYS A 55 -3.52 19.06 19.79
CA LYS A 55 -3.19 20.30 19.08
C LYS A 55 -2.95 20.10 17.58
N VAL A 56 -2.95 18.86 17.11
CA VAL A 56 -2.73 18.55 15.70
C VAL A 56 -3.83 19.18 14.84
N PRO A 57 -3.48 20.00 13.84
CA PRO A 57 -4.46 20.67 12.99
C PRO A 57 -5.32 19.68 12.16
N ASP A 58 -6.61 19.99 12.00
CA ASP A 58 -7.55 19.21 11.18
C ASP A 58 -7.04 18.90 9.76
N ARG A 59 -6.30 19.83 9.14
CA ARG A 59 -5.74 19.63 7.79
C ARG A 59 -4.77 18.44 7.76
N GLU A 60 -4.00 18.24 8.82
CA GLU A 60 -2.99 17.20 8.92
C GLU A 60 -3.66 15.86 9.19
N PHE A 61 -4.74 15.85 9.99
CA PHE A 61 -5.63 14.69 10.12
C PHE A 61 -6.28 14.27 8.81
N ARG A 62 -6.82 15.21 8.03
CA ARG A 62 -7.42 14.90 6.71
C ARG A 62 -6.39 14.35 5.74
N PHE A 63 -5.19 14.94 5.72
CA PHE A 63 -4.08 14.45 4.91
C PHE A 63 -3.69 13.03 5.31
N LEU A 64 -3.46 12.78 6.60
CA LEU A 64 -3.11 11.45 7.11
C LEU A 64 -4.22 10.43 6.82
N SER A 65 -5.48 10.79 7.03
CA SER A 65 -6.63 9.92 6.75
C SER A 65 -6.67 9.50 5.29
N ARG A 66 -6.38 10.41 4.35
CA ARG A 66 -6.27 10.09 2.93
C ARG A 66 -5.13 9.10 2.67
N ARG A 67 -3.95 9.35 3.24
CA ARG A 67 -2.78 8.47 3.07
C ARG A 67 -3.01 7.08 3.66
N LEU A 68 -3.69 6.98 4.80
CA LEU A 68 -4.10 5.70 5.40
C LEU A 68 -5.07 4.94 4.50
N ALA A 69 -6.03 5.62 3.88
CA ALA A 69 -6.96 4.99 2.94
C ALA A 69 -6.24 4.44 1.69
N GLU A 70 -5.27 5.18 1.15
CA GLU A 70 -4.41 4.73 0.05
C GLU A 70 -3.59 3.49 0.46
N ALA A 71 -2.90 3.54 1.60
CA ALA A 71 -2.10 2.42 2.09
C ALA A 71 -2.93 1.17 2.45
N LEU A 72 -4.17 1.34 2.93
CA LEU A 72 -5.08 0.23 3.15
C LEU A 72 -5.51 -0.42 1.82
N GLY A 73 -5.73 0.40 0.77
CA GLY A 73 -5.98 -0.10 -0.58
C GLY A 73 -4.83 -0.97 -1.09
N ASP A 74 -3.59 -0.51 -0.90
CA ASP A 74 -2.38 -1.27 -1.24
C ASP A 74 -2.30 -2.58 -0.44
N ALA A 75 -2.45 -2.52 0.89
CA ALA A 75 -2.41 -3.71 1.75
C ALA A 75 -3.49 -4.75 1.40
N LEU A 76 -4.71 -4.31 1.07
CA LEU A 76 -5.78 -5.19 0.61
C LEU A 76 -5.46 -5.84 -0.74
N ARG A 77 -4.66 -5.19 -1.58
CA ARG A 77 -4.20 -5.75 -2.85
C ARG A 77 -3.17 -6.85 -2.61
N VAL A 78 -2.21 -6.61 -1.72
CA VAL A 78 -1.22 -7.61 -1.30
C VAL A 78 -1.91 -8.83 -0.68
N ALA A 79 -2.89 -8.62 0.20
CA ALA A 79 -3.60 -9.71 0.88
C ALA A 79 -4.49 -10.58 -0.02
N ARG A 80 -4.81 -10.11 -1.24
CA ARG A 80 -5.61 -10.84 -2.23
C ARG A 80 -4.75 -11.66 -3.20
N ASN A 81 -3.44 -11.52 -3.13
CA ASN A 81 -2.50 -12.14 -4.04
C ASN A 81 -2.27 -13.62 -3.75
#